data_AF-A0A124IV37-F1
#
_entry.id   AF-A0A124IV37-F1
#
_cell.length_a   1.000
_cell.length_b   1.000
_cell.length_c   1.000
_cell.angle_alpha   90.00
_cell.angle_beta   90.00
_cell.angle_gamma   90.00
#
_symmetry.space_group_name_H-M   'P 1'
#
loop_
_entity.id
_entity.type
_entity.pdbx_description
1 polymer ?
#
loop_
_entity_poly.entity_id
_entity_poly.type
_entity_poly.pdbx_seq_one_letter_code
_entity_poly.pdbx_strand_id
1 'polypeptide(L)'
;MGVYESCRALGIDFRGVELGDWLMFQQSELEYPAKSITLRPGYEFHVTTIKYDGLIGRVVVKPTVSEDYRELIDAIYRERIKYMGRVVIRDYGARNNQLWVHGEIHITVPLDIYYEHMAKHRRNSGRLFGGVDVNTDRINLAIVDEGGDLRDYKTFWFSETMARGFLKHRAWSIIGMRIHELLDYAYNHGVKTLFLENSEVLGRLRLMWVWNGGRNHENYNYKVMIFRSTIIEKIALKAPLYSIRAGYVNPRGTTNSKEHEEAMRRYRLDRHTTSAYLIALKGLTHQQK
;
A
#
# COMPACT_ATOMS: atom_id res chain seq x y z
N MET A 1 0.35 11.99 18.12
CA MET A 1 1.64 12.74 18.14
C MET A 1 1.39 14.06 17.42
N GLY A 2 1.60 15.21 18.07
CA GLY A 2 1.37 16.51 17.46
C GLY A 2 2.48 16.87 16.46
N VAL A 3 2.30 17.97 15.74
CA VAL A 3 3.27 18.45 14.73
C VAL A 3 4.64 18.67 15.37
N TYR A 4 4.68 19.22 16.59
CA TYR A 4 5.92 19.53 17.28
C TYR A 4 6.70 18.28 17.74
N GLU A 5 6.02 17.25 18.26
CA GLU A 5 6.68 15.98 18.58
C GLU A 5 7.16 15.25 17.32
N SER A 6 6.41 15.37 16.23
CA SER A 6 6.79 14.80 14.93
C SER A 6 8.04 15.49 14.37
N CYS A 7 8.12 16.83 14.44
CA CYS A 7 9.31 17.61 14.07
C CYS A 7 10.55 17.18 14.86
N ARG A 8 10.42 17.00 16.19
CA ARG A 8 11.52 16.51 17.03
C ARG A 8 11.96 15.10 16.65
N ALA A 9 11.01 14.18 16.45
CA ALA A 9 11.31 12.81 16.07
C ALA A 9 12.04 12.70 14.73
N LEU A 10 11.75 13.64 13.81
CA LEU A 10 12.33 13.69 12.47
C LEU A 10 13.57 14.60 12.37
N GLY A 11 13.96 15.32 13.43
CA GLY A 11 15.08 16.27 13.40
C GLY A 11 14.86 17.49 12.51
N ILE A 12 13.60 17.90 12.31
CA ILE A 12 13.21 19.00 11.42
C ILE A 12 12.90 20.25 12.26
N ASP A 13 13.39 21.43 11.85
CA ASP A 13 13.00 22.71 12.48
C ASP A 13 11.51 22.99 12.19
N PHE A 14 10.73 23.16 13.26
CA PHE A 14 9.31 23.52 13.17
C PHE A 14 9.08 24.79 12.36
N ARG A 15 10.01 25.76 12.39
CA ARG A 15 9.90 26.99 11.60
C ARG A 15 10.08 26.78 10.09
N GLY A 16 10.65 25.65 9.68
CA GLY A 16 10.76 25.23 8.29
C GLY A 16 9.58 24.39 7.81
N VAL A 17 8.55 24.17 8.65
CA VAL A 17 7.37 23.41 8.27
C VAL A 17 6.31 24.35 7.71
N GLU A 18 6.03 24.20 6.41
CA GLU A 18 4.94 24.89 5.74
C GLU A 18 3.65 24.06 5.82
N LEU A 19 2.51 24.73 5.96
CA LEU A 19 1.20 24.10 5.84
C LEU A 19 0.95 23.81 4.35
N GLY A 20 0.54 22.58 4.04
CA GLY A 20 0.15 22.24 2.67
C GLY A 20 -1.17 22.89 2.26
N ASP A 21 -1.53 22.77 0.98
CA ASP A 21 -2.84 23.20 0.42
C ASP A 21 -4.04 22.35 0.92
N TRP A 22 -3.91 21.69 2.07
CA TRP A 22 -4.91 20.82 2.66
C TRP A 22 -4.97 21.01 4.17
N LEU A 23 -6.17 20.86 4.72
CA LEU A 23 -6.40 20.85 6.16
C LEU A 23 -6.84 19.46 6.59
N MET A 24 -6.30 18.99 7.73
CA MET A 24 -6.66 17.68 8.28
C MET A 24 -7.00 17.78 9.74
N PHE A 25 -8.13 17.16 10.09
CA PHE A 25 -8.58 17.00 11.46
C PHE A 25 -8.64 15.50 11.75
N GLN A 26 -8.03 15.07 12.84
CA GLN A 26 -7.90 13.66 13.17
C GLN A 26 -8.17 13.44 14.65
N GLN A 27 -8.85 12.35 14.96
CA GLN A 27 -8.96 11.83 16.32
C GLN A 27 -7.64 11.22 16.78
N SER A 28 -7.30 11.36 18.06
CA SER A 28 -6.01 10.89 18.56
C SER A 28 -5.91 9.38 18.67
N GLU A 29 -7.04 8.70 18.89
CA GLU A 29 -7.08 7.29 19.29
C GLU A 29 -8.17 6.51 18.55
N LEU A 30 -8.04 5.18 18.57
CA LEU A 30 -9.11 4.26 18.18
C LEU A 30 -10.14 4.20 19.31
N GLU A 31 -11.35 4.69 19.08
CA GLU A 31 -12.44 4.69 20.06
C GLU A 31 -13.78 4.29 19.45
N TYR A 32 -14.69 3.79 20.28
CA TYR A 32 -16.07 3.56 19.91
C TYR A 32 -17.04 4.05 21.01
N PRO A 33 -18.06 4.85 20.67
CA PRO A 33 -18.17 5.57 19.40
C PRO A 33 -17.06 6.60 19.31
N ALA A 34 -16.54 6.85 18.11
CA ALA A 34 -15.57 7.92 17.94
C ALA A 34 -16.27 9.26 18.19
N LYS A 35 -15.73 10.09 19.09
CA LYS A 35 -16.43 11.27 19.65
C LYS A 35 -16.48 12.45 18.68
N SER A 36 -15.34 12.74 18.04
CA SER A 36 -15.17 13.92 17.20
C SER A 36 -15.57 13.68 15.75
N ILE A 37 -15.36 12.48 15.22
CA ILE A 37 -15.73 12.10 13.84
C ILE A 37 -16.55 10.81 13.92
N THR A 38 -17.83 10.94 14.23
CA THR A 38 -18.71 9.81 14.54
C THR A 38 -19.40 9.27 13.29
N LEU A 39 -19.21 7.98 12.99
CA LEU A 39 -19.95 7.23 11.99
C LEU A 39 -21.37 6.94 12.50
N ARG A 40 -22.36 7.19 11.66
CA ARG A 40 -23.78 6.95 11.89
C ARG A 40 -24.34 6.04 10.78
N PRO A 41 -25.53 5.42 11.00
CA PRO A 41 -26.22 4.66 9.96
C PRO A 41 -26.37 5.47 8.66
N GLY A 42 -26.35 4.78 7.51
CA GLY A 42 -26.44 5.43 6.21
C GLY A 42 -25.14 6.11 5.75
N TYR A 43 -24.00 5.69 6.29
CA TYR A 43 -22.66 6.19 5.94
C TYR A 43 -22.47 7.69 6.23
N GLU A 44 -23.18 8.21 7.22
CA GLU A 44 -23.10 9.61 7.63
C GLU A 44 -22.00 9.80 8.68
N PHE A 45 -21.21 10.86 8.54
CA PHE A 45 -20.20 11.23 9.52
C PHE A 45 -20.57 12.54 10.18
N HIS A 46 -20.71 12.49 11.49
CA HIS A 46 -20.96 13.68 12.30
C HIS A 46 -19.62 14.18 12.85
N VAL A 47 -19.16 15.30 12.32
CA VAL A 47 -17.90 15.95 12.66
C VAL A 47 -18.17 17.05 13.67
N THR A 48 -17.59 16.94 14.86
CA THR A 48 -17.60 18.00 15.87
C THR A 48 -16.68 19.13 15.41
N THR A 49 -17.19 20.35 15.38
CA THR A 49 -16.44 21.56 15.05
C THR A 49 -16.46 22.53 16.23
N ILE A 50 -15.42 23.35 16.35
CA ILE A 50 -15.35 24.42 17.35
C ILE A 50 -15.20 25.73 16.58
N LYS A 51 -16.15 26.63 16.76
CA LYS A 51 -16.15 27.96 16.14
C LYS A 51 -15.16 28.89 16.88
N TYR A 52 -14.83 30.03 16.26
CA TYR A 52 -13.94 31.04 16.87
C TYR A 52 -14.45 31.59 18.21
N ASP A 53 -15.76 31.61 18.41
CA ASP A 53 -16.41 32.01 19.67
C ASP A 53 -16.43 30.88 20.73
N GLY A 54 -15.78 29.74 20.45
CA GLY A 54 -15.76 28.56 21.32
C GLY A 54 -17.03 27.71 21.25
N LEU A 55 -18.05 28.10 20.46
CA LEU A 55 -19.26 27.30 20.33
C LEU A 55 -18.96 25.99 19.61
N ILE A 56 -19.42 24.90 20.22
CA ILE A 56 -19.30 23.56 19.67
C ILE A 56 -20.46 23.34 18.69
N GLY A 57 -20.12 22.98 17.46
CA GLY A 57 -21.06 22.63 16.40
C GLY A 57 -20.90 21.18 15.95
N ARG A 58 -21.85 20.73 15.13
CA ARG A 58 -21.80 19.42 14.46
C ARG A 58 -22.08 19.62 12.98
N VAL A 59 -21.15 19.16 12.13
CA VAL A 59 -21.32 19.14 10.69
C VAL A 59 -21.58 17.70 10.27
N VAL A 60 -22.66 17.47 9.51
CA VAL A 60 -22.96 16.16 8.95
C VAL A 60 -22.39 16.09 7.54
N VAL A 61 -21.57 15.07 7.28
CA VAL A 61 -20.95 14.82 5.98
C VAL A 61 -21.41 13.47 5.47
N LYS A 62 -21.79 13.41 4.19
CA LYS A 62 -22.23 12.20 3.50
C LYS A 62 -21.27 11.90 2.35
N PRO A 63 -20.12 11.26 2.61
CA PRO A 63 -19.18 10.92 1.56
C PRO A 63 -19.74 9.83 0.64
N THR A 64 -19.28 9.81 -0.61
CA THR A 64 -19.48 8.65 -1.48
C THR A 64 -18.67 7.47 -0.97
N VAL A 65 -19.34 6.38 -0.62
CA VAL A 65 -18.69 5.14 -0.15
C VAL A 65 -18.74 4.10 -1.28
N SER A 66 -17.57 3.56 -1.64
CA SER A 66 -17.47 2.45 -2.60
C SER A 66 -18.13 1.18 -2.05
N GLU A 67 -18.81 0.43 -2.91
CA GLU A 67 -19.47 -0.84 -2.56
C GLU A 67 -18.52 -1.81 -1.85
N ASP A 68 -17.27 -1.90 -2.31
CA ASP A 68 -16.25 -2.80 -1.74
C ASP A 68 -15.96 -2.58 -0.25
N TYR A 69 -16.21 -1.37 0.28
CA TYR A 69 -15.94 -1.04 1.69
C TYR A 69 -17.20 -0.99 2.55
N ARG A 70 -18.39 -1.16 1.97
CA ARG A 70 -19.64 -1.09 2.71
C ARG A 70 -19.73 -2.16 3.78
N GLU A 71 -19.33 -3.39 3.46
CA GLU A 71 -19.30 -4.49 4.41
C GLU A 71 -18.44 -4.17 5.65
N LEU A 72 -17.23 -3.63 5.42
CA LEU A 72 -16.34 -3.21 6.51
C LEU A 72 -16.92 -2.05 7.33
N ILE A 73 -17.51 -1.04 6.68
CA ILE A 73 -18.08 0.12 7.38
C ILE A 73 -19.33 -0.28 8.18
N ASP A 74 -20.16 -1.16 7.64
CA ASP A 74 -21.30 -1.74 8.34
C ASP A 74 -20.85 -2.57 9.54
N ALA A 75 -19.78 -3.36 9.39
CA ALA A 75 -19.18 -4.11 10.51
C ALA A 75 -18.73 -3.17 11.64
N ILE A 76 -18.08 -2.05 11.32
CA ILE A 76 -17.68 -1.06 12.34
C ILE A 76 -18.88 -0.62 13.19
N TYR A 77 -20.02 -0.36 12.54
CA TYR A 77 -21.23 0.07 13.23
C TYR A 77 -21.86 -1.08 14.04
N ARG A 78 -22.08 -2.24 13.41
CA ARG A 78 -22.78 -3.40 14.00
C ARG A 78 -21.99 -4.03 15.16
N GLU A 79 -20.69 -4.21 14.97
CA GLU A 79 -19.80 -4.91 15.92
C GLU A 79 -19.13 -3.95 16.91
N ARG A 80 -19.45 -2.65 16.82
CA ARG A 80 -18.92 -1.61 17.72
C ARG A 80 -17.39 -1.51 17.71
N ILE A 81 -16.81 -1.64 16.52
CA ILE A 81 -15.36 -1.67 16.34
C ILE A 81 -14.78 -0.28 16.59
N LYS A 82 -13.72 -0.23 17.39
CA LYS A 82 -12.96 1.01 17.60
C LYS A 82 -12.30 1.44 16.30
N TYR A 83 -12.48 2.70 15.94
CA TYR A 83 -11.85 3.28 14.76
C TYR A 83 -11.39 4.71 15.06
N MET A 84 -10.52 5.22 14.20
CA MET A 84 -10.06 6.60 14.24
C MET A 84 -10.51 7.29 12.96
N GLY A 85 -11.37 8.30 13.09
CA GLY A 85 -11.79 9.14 11.99
C GLY A 85 -10.78 10.24 11.70
N ARG A 86 -10.67 10.58 10.42
CA ARG A 86 -9.91 11.74 9.93
C ARG A 86 -10.70 12.41 8.83
N VAL A 87 -10.81 13.74 8.87
CA VAL A 87 -11.36 14.57 7.81
C VAL A 87 -10.21 15.28 7.12
N VAL A 88 -10.12 15.19 5.80
CA VAL A 88 -9.13 15.86 4.98
C VAL A 88 -9.85 16.79 4.01
N ILE A 89 -9.60 18.09 4.12
CA ILE A 89 -10.05 19.11 3.19
C ILE A 89 -8.92 19.34 2.20
N ARG A 90 -9.21 19.18 0.91
CA ARG A 90 -8.23 19.32 -0.18
C ARG A 90 -8.41 20.58 -1.02
N ASP A 91 -9.61 21.10 -1.06
CA ASP A 91 -9.93 22.30 -1.82
C ASP A 91 -11.16 22.97 -1.23
N TYR A 92 -11.30 24.27 -1.45
CA TYR A 92 -12.47 25.03 -1.07
C TYR A 92 -12.72 26.17 -2.06
N GLY A 93 -13.98 26.53 -2.23
CA GLY A 93 -14.39 27.65 -3.05
C GLY A 93 -15.51 28.43 -2.41
N ALA A 94 -15.55 29.73 -2.62
CA ALA A 94 -16.68 30.57 -2.22
C ALA A 94 -17.41 31.07 -3.47
N ARG A 95 -18.68 30.69 -3.63
CA ARG A 95 -19.53 31.18 -4.72
C ARG A 95 -20.92 31.53 -4.19
N ASN A 96 -21.44 32.69 -4.56
CA ASN A 96 -22.77 33.18 -4.13
C ASN A 96 -22.96 33.14 -2.60
N ASN A 97 -21.92 33.54 -1.85
CA ASN A 97 -21.92 33.51 -0.38
C ASN A 97 -22.06 32.10 0.25
N GLN A 98 -21.81 31.05 -0.53
CA GLN A 98 -21.74 29.66 -0.07
C GLN A 98 -20.31 29.14 -0.18
N LEU A 99 -19.85 28.50 0.90
CA LEU A 99 -18.58 27.78 0.94
C LEU A 99 -18.79 26.35 0.45
N TRP A 100 -18.01 25.96 -0.55
CA TRP A 100 -17.92 24.61 -1.08
C TRP A 100 -16.60 24.03 -0.61
N VAL A 101 -16.63 22.80 -0.09
CA VAL A 101 -15.45 22.11 0.40
C VAL A 101 -15.33 20.78 -0.32
N HIS A 102 -14.16 20.51 -0.88
CA HIS A 102 -13.83 19.21 -1.44
C HIS A 102 -12.84 18.51 -0.52
N GLY A 103 -13.10 17.24 -0.22
CA GLY A 103 -12.33 16.51 0.77
C GLY A 103 -12.70 15.04 0.86
N GLU A 104 -12.09 14.38 1.82
CA GLU A 104 -12.23 12.95 2.08
C GLU A 104 -12.42 12.70 3.58
N ILE A 105 -13.11 11.61 3.90
CA ILE A 105 -13.14 11.05 5.25
C ILE A 105 -12.34 9.75 5.21
N HIS A 106 -11.37 9.63 6.10
CA HIS A 106 -10.60 8.42 6.29
C HIS A 106 -11.03 7.76 7.60
N ILE A 107 -11.17 6.45 7.57
CA ILE A 107 -11.36 5.61 8.74
C ILE A 107 -10.12 4.74 8.87
N THR A 108 -9.51 4.72 10.06
CA THR A 108 -8.49 3.74 10.42
C THR A 108 -9.11 2.71 11.35
N VAL A 109 -8.98 1.43 11.00
CA VAL A 109 -9.44 0.28 11.79
C VAL A 109 -8.26 -0.63 12.16
N PRO A 110 -8.40 -1.46 13.21
CA PRO A 110 -7.47 -2.55 13.46
C PRO A 110 -7.27 -3.45 12.23
N LEU A 111 -6.04 -3.90 12.00
CA LEU A 111 -5.67 -4.60 10.77
C LEU A 111 -6.29 -6.01 10.68
N ASP A 112 -6.45 -6.68 11.82
CA ASP A 112 -7.15 -7.95 11.96
C ASP A 112 -8.62 -7.83 11.52
N ILE A 113 -9.32 -6.79 11.95
CA ILE A 113 -10.69 -6.48 11.51
C ILE A 113 -10.73 -6.25 9.99
N TYR A 114 -9.77 -5.50 9.45
CA TYR A 114 -9.69 -5.29 8.01
C TYR A 114 -9.58 -6.63 7.27
N TYR A 115 -8.74 -7.56 7.74
CA TYR A 115 -8.60 -8.88 7.12
C TYR A 115 -9.82 -9.77 7.29
N GLU A 116 -10.50 -9.72 8.43
CA GLU A 116 -11.70 -10.52 8.69
C GLU A 116 -12.83 -10.20 7.71
N HIS A 117 -13.07 -8.91 7.47
CA HIS A 117 -14.19 -8.42 6.66
C HIS A 117 -13.86 -8.21 5.18
N MET A 118 -12.58 -8.05 4.82
CA MET A 118 -12.18 -7.81 3.42
C MET A 118 -11.56 -9.04 2.73
N ALA A 119 -11.51 -10.20 3.41
CA ALA A 119 -10.97 -11.43 2.84
C ALA A 119 -11.71 -11.82 1.54
N LYS A 120 -10.95 -11.98 0.45
CA LYS A 120 -11.41 -12.53 -0.82
C LYS A 120 -11.40 -14.05 -0.81
N HIS A 121 -10.40 -14.64 -0.17
CA HIS A 121 -10.29 -16.09 0.04
C HIS A 121 -9.96 -16.37 1.51
N ARG A 122 -10.73 -17.25 2.15
CA ARG A 122 -10.63 -17.54 3.60
C ARG A 122 -9.66 -18.67 3.97
N ARG A 123 -9.31 -19.52 3.01
CA ARG A 123 -8.41 -20.67 3.23
C ARG A 123 -7.55 -20.86 1.99
N ASN A 124 -6.33 -21.33 2.19
CA ASN A 124 -5.41 -21.65 1.11
C ASN A 124 -4.69 -22.98 1.44
N SER A 125 -4.95 -24.01 0.63
CA SER A 125 -4.30 -25.34 0.72
C SER A 125 -3.17 -25.51 -0.30
N GLY A 126 -2.73 -24.41 -0.91
CA GLY A 126 -1.64 -24.37 -1.87
C GLY A 126 -0.34 -24.92 -1.30
N ARG A 127 0.56 -25.31 -2.21
CA ARG A 127 1.89 -25.86 -1.91
C ARG A 127 3.01 -25.14 -2.66
N LEU A 128 2.66 -24.24 -3.57
CA LEU A 128 3.62 -23.53 -4.39
C LEU A 128 4.07 -22.23 -3.71
N PHE A 129 5.17 -21.70 -4.21
CA PHE A 129 5.79 -20.47 -3.76
C PHE A 129 5.87 -19.51 -4.92
N GLY A 130 5.62 -18.23 -4.70
CA GLY A 130 5.76 -17.22 -5.73
C GLY A 130 6.84 -16.21 -5.36
N GLY A 131 7.59 -15.72 -6.34
CA GLY A 131 8.48 -14.58 -6.19
C GLY A 131 8.00 -13.43 -7.06
N VAL A 132 8.16 -12.20 -6.56
CA VAL A 132 7.61 -11.01 -7.22
C VAL A 132 8.69 -9.96 -7.45
N ASP A 133 8.89 -9.58 -8.71
CA ASP A 133 9.74 -8.46 -9.13
C ASP A 133 8.88 -7.24 -9.50
N VAL A 134 9.08 -6.12 -8.80
CA VAL A 134 8.30 -4.90 -8.97
C VAL A 134 9.10 -3.83 -9.73
N ASN A 135 8.50 -3.33 -10.81
CA ASN A 135 9.04 -2.24 -11.60
C ASN A 135 8.05 -1.08 -11.69
N THR A 136 8.43 -0.01 -12.39
CA THR A 136 7.64 1.23 -12.49
C THR A 136 6.41 1.10 -13.37
N ASP A 137 6.38 0.11 -14.25
CA ASP A 137 5.36 -0.08 -15.29
C ASP A 137 4.73 -1.49 -15.26
N ARG A 138 5.24 -2.39 -14.41
CA ARG A 138 4.80 -3.79 -14.33
C ARG A 138 5.15 -4.45 -13.00
N ILE A 139 4.46 -5.55 -12.70
CA ILE A 139 4.85 -6.51 -11.68
C ILE A 139 5.01 -7.88 -12.34
N ASN A 140 6.11 -8.59 -12.09
CA ASN A 140 6.32 -9.95 -12.59
C ASN A 140 6.21 -10.95 -11.44
N LEU A 141 5.49 -12.04 -11.70
CA LEU A 141 5.32 -13.17 -10.79
C LEU A 141 5.99 -14.40 -11.42
N ALA A 142 6.80 -15.11 -10.66
CA ALA A 142 7.27 -16.44 -10.98
C ALA A 142 6.79 -17.41 -9.89
N ILE A 143 6.26 -18.56 -10.28
CA ILE A 143 5.71 -19.59 -9.39
C ILE A 143 6.61 -20.82 -9.47
N VAL A 144 7.07 -21.29 -8.32
CA VAL A 144 7.93 -22.45 -8.16
C VAL A 144 7.32 -23.46 -7.20
N ASP A 145 7.72 -24.71 -7.32
CA ASP A 145 7.42 -25.73 -6.32
C ASP A 145 8.45 -25.78 -5.18
N GLU A 146 8.32 -26.78 -4.32
CA GLU A 146 9.25 -27.02 -3.19
C GLU A 146 10.65 -27.48 -3.63
N GLY A 147 10.81 -28.00 -4.85
CA GLY A 147 12.11 -28.30 -5.45
C GLY A 147 12.78 -27.08 -6.07
N GLY A 148 12.06 -25.97 -6.21
CA GLY A 148 12.52 -24.77 -6.90
C GLY A 148 12.31 -24.81 -8.42
N ASP A 149 11.59 -25.81 -8.95
CA ASP A 149 11.30 -25.86 -10.37
C ASP A 149 10.22 -24.84 -10.73
N LEU A 150 10.44 -24.11 -11.82
CA LEU A 150 9.47 -23.14 -12.34
C LEU A 150 8.21 -23.86 -12.83
N ARG A 151 7.06 -23.51 -12.27
CA ARG A 151 5.75 -24.06 -12.62
C ARG A 151 4.97 -23.14 -13.54
N ASP A 152 5.05 -21.83 -13.29
CA ASP A 152 4.39 -20.83 -14.12
C ASP A 152 4.98 -19.44 -13.89
N TYR A 153 4.67 -18.47 -14.76
CA TYR A 153 5.03 -17.07 -14.58
C TYR A 153 4.05 -16.13 -15.30
N LYS A 154 3.90 -14.91 -14.79
CA LYS A 154 3.03 -13.90 -15.40
C LYS A 154 3.50 -12.48 -15.14
N THR A 155 3.36 -11.63 -16.15
CA THR A 155 3.59 -10.19 -16.05
C THR A 155 2.27 -9.42 -16.03
N PHE A 156 2.13 -8.54 -15.04
CA PHE A 156 0.98 -7.65 -14.87
C PHE A 156 1.40 -6.22 -15.24
N TRP A 157 1.00 -5.78 -16.42
CA TRP A 157 1.37 -4.48 -16.98
C TRP A 157 0.45 -3.35 -16.50
N PHE A 158 1.03 -2.20 -16.22
CA PHE A 158 0.34 -0.93 -15.96
C PHE A 158 1.13 0.24 -16.58
N SER A 159 1.72 0.02 -17.75
CA SER A 159 2.53 1.02 -18.46
C SER A 159 1.77 2.32 -18.76
N GLU A 160 0.44 2.25 -18.87
CA GLU A 160 -0.45 3.40 -19.05
C GLU A 160 -0.31 4.43 -17.93
N THR A 161 0.06 4.01 -16.71
CA THR A 161 0.26 4.93 -15.58
C THR A 161 1.50 5.80 -15.73
N MET A 162 2.40 5.45 -16.66
CA MET A 162 3.65 6.16 -16.93
C MET A 162 3.50 7.23 -18.02
N ALA A 163 2.32 7.38 -18.63
CA ALA A 163 2.07 8.42 -19.61
C ALA A 163 2.25 9.82 -19.01
N ARG A 164 2.83 10.75 -19.78
CA ARG A 164 3.00 12.15 -19.34
C ARG A 164 1.63 12.75 -19.04
N GLY A 165 1.49 13.38 -17.87
CA GLY A 165 0.24 14.00 -17.42
C GLY A 165 -0.78 13.03 -16.81
N PHE A 166 -0.44 11.74 -16.65
CA PHE A 166 -1.35 10.79 -16.03
C PHE A 166 -1.64 11.16 -14.56
N LEU A 167 -2.92 11.23 -14.23
CA LEU A 167 -3.37 11.63 -12.89
C LEU A 167 -2.93 10.59 -11.85
N LYS A 168 -2.14 11.02 -10.86
CA LYS A 168 -1.58 10.15 -9.82
C LYS A 168 -2.63 9.30 -9.10
N HIS A 169 -3.82 9.85 -8.84
CA HIS A 169 -4.89 9.11 -8.19
C HIS A 169 -5.38 7.93 -9.06
N ARG A 170 -5.52 8.14 -10.37
CA ARG A 170 -5.90 7.07 -11.32
C ARG A 170 -4.81 6.01 -11.42
N ALA A 171 -3.54 6.41 -11.32
CA ALA A 171 -2.42 5.46 -11.37
C ALA A 171 -2.53 4.44 -10.25
N TRP A 172 -2.81 4.91 -9.03
CA TRP A 172 -2.96 4.04 -7.87
C TRP A 172 -4.18 3.12 -7.95
N SER A 173 -5.27 3.54 -8.59
CA SER A 173 -6.42 2.66 -8.85
C SER A 173 -6.03 1.51 -9.79
N ILE A 174 -5.33 1.80 -10.89
CA ILE A 174 -4.88 0.80 -11.86
C ILE A 174 -3.89 -0.17 -11.21
N ILE A 175 -2.87 0.35 -10.53
CA ILE A 175 -1.87 -0.46 -9.82
C ILE A 175 -2.56 -1.33 -8.75
N GLY A 176 -3.51 -0.76 -8.00
CA GLY A 176 -4.29 -1.49 -7.02
C GLY A 176 -5.07 -2.66 -7.62
N MET A 177 -5.64 -2.47 -8.80
CA MET A 177 -6.32 -3.52 -9.58
C MET A 177 -5.34 -4.61 -10.01
N ARG A 178 -4.18 -4.25 -10.56
CA ARG A 178 -3.13 -5.21 -10.95
C ARG A 178 -2.58 -6.02 -9.77
N ILE A 179 -2.49 -5.42 -8.59
CA ILE A 179 -2.12 -6.15 -7.36
C ILE A 179 -3.19 -7.20 -7.02
N HIS A 180 -4.48 -6.87 -7.13
CA HIS A 180 -5.55 -7.84 -6.91
C HIS A 180 -5.53 -8.96 -7.96
N GLU A 181 -5.31 -8.64 -9.23
CA GLU A 181 -5.15 -9.63 -10.29
C GLU A 181 -3.96 -10.56 -10.03
N LEU A 182 -2.83 -10.03 -9.56
CA LEU A 182 -1.65 -10.81 -9.20
C LEU A 182 -1.94 -11.78 -8.05
N LEU A 183 -2.58 -11.30 -6.98
CA LEU A 183 -2.87 -12.11 -5.81
C LEU A 183 -3.90 -13.19 -6.10
N ASP A 184 -4.92 -12.87 -6.89
CA ASP A 184 -5.93 -13.83 -7.33
C ASP A 184 -5.31 -14.91 -8.24
N TYR A 185 -4.46 -14.49 -9.18
CA TYR A 185 -3.72 -15.42 -10.04
C TYR A 185 -2.85 -16.36 -9.21
N ALA A 186 -2.04 -15.81 -8.30
CA ALA A 186 -1.18 -16.60 -7.42
C ALA A 186 -2.00 -17.60 -6.58
N TYR A 187 -3.11 -17.16 -5.99
CA TYR A 187 -4.00 -18.02 -5.21
C TYR A 187 -4.54 -19.19 -6.04
N ASN A 188 -5.09 -18.90 -7.23
CA ASN A 188 -5.69 -19.90 -8.11
C ASN A 188 -4.66 -20.91 -8.67
N HIS A 189 -3.37 -20.54 -8.69
CA HIS A 189 -2.27 -21.43 -9.05
C HIS A 189 -1.69 -22.19 -7.85
N GLY A 190 -2.31 -22.10 -6.66
CA GLY A 190 -1.90 -22.84 -5.47
C GLY A 190 -0.66 -22.27 -4.79
N VAL A 191 -0.39 -20.97 -4.96
CA VAL A 191 0.67 -20.27 -4.21
C VAL A 191 0.24 -20.08 -2.77
N LYS A 192 1.01 -20.65 -1.83
CA LYS A 192 0.81 -20.51 -0.38
C LYS A 192 1.57 -19.33 0.21
N THR A 193 2.75 -19.07 -0.33
CA THR A 193 3.67 -18.02 0.14
C THR A 193 4.17 -17.22 -1.05
N LEU A 194 4.04 -15.89 -0.98
CA LEU A 194 4.65 -14.94 -1.91
C LEU A 194 5.86 -14.29 -1.26
N PHE A 195 6.98 -14.27 -1.98
CA PHE A 195 8.21 -13.64 -1.58
C PHE A 195 8.40 -12.31 -2.32
N LEU A 196 8.71 -11.28 -1.53
CA LEU A 196 8.91 -9.90 -1.97
C LEU A 196 10.32 -9.46 -1.60
N GLU A 197 10.88 -8.51 -2.34
CA GLU A 197 12.13 -7.87 -1.90
C GLU A 197 11.88 -7.06 -0.62
N ASN A 198 12.81 -7.12 0.33
CA ASN A 198 12.69 -6.41 1.61
C ASN A 198 12.82 -4.89 1.41
N SER A 199 11.73 -4.15 1.67
CA SER A 199 11.67 -2.69 1.55
C SER A 199 12.49 -1.94 2.61
N GLU A 200 12.78 -2.52 3.78
CA GLU A 200 13.66 -1.93 4.80
C GLU A 200 15.13 -1.97 4.39
N VAL A 201 15.56 -3.04 3.69
CA VAL A 201 16.89 -3.10 3.07
C VAL A 201 16.99 -2.02 1.99
N LEU A 202 15.95 -1.85 1.18
CA LEU A 202 15.86 -0.75 0.21
C LEU A 202 15.84 0.64 0.91
N GLY A 203 15.20 0.75 2.08
CA GLY A 203 15.17 1.96 2.91
C GLY A 203 16.49 2.31 3.60
N ARG A 204 17.30 1.32 3.98
CA ARG A 204 18.68 1.53 4.49
C ARG A 204 19.66 1.86 3.36
N LEU A 205 19.53 1.20 2.20
CA LEU A 205 20.28 1.55 1.00
C LEU A 205 19.97 3.00 0.58
N ARG A 206 18.70 3.42 0.63
CA ARG A 206 18.27 4.82 0.45
C ARG A 206 19.07 5.79 1.32
N LEU A 207 19.22 5.50 2.61
CA LEU A 207 19.92 6.38 3.55
C LEU A 207 21.44 6.45 3.25
N MET A 208 22.05 5.29 3.00
CA MET A 208 23.47 5.17 2.67
C MET A 208 23.84 5.86 1.34
N TRP A 209 22.96 5.84 0.35
CA TRP A 209 23.22 6.39 -0.97
C TRP A 209 23.05 7.91 -1.00
N VAL A 210 22.12 8.44 -0.19
CA VAL A 210 22.00 9.89 0.09
C VAL A 210 23.28 10.41 0.76
N TRP A 211 23.92 9.62 1.63
CA TRP A 211 25.19 10.00 2.27
C TRP A 211 26.42 9.90 1.36
N ASN A 212 26.44 8.95 0.42
CA ASN A 212 27.65 8.68 -0.38
C ASN A 212 27.74 9.44 -1.72
N GLY A 213 26.82 10.35 -2.05
CA GLY A 213 26.94 11.25 -3.21
C GLY A 213 27.08 10.56 -4.58
N GLY A 214 26.65 9.29 -4.69
CA GLY A 214 26.83 8.43 -5.86
C GLY A 214 25.86 8.74 -7.00
N ARG A 215 26.28 9.65 -7.89
CA ARG A 215 25.63 10.24 -9.07
C ARG A 215 24.77 9.32 -9.97
N ASN A 216 23.52 9.73 -10.21
CA ASN A 216 22.99 10.29 -11.48
C ASN A 216 21.43 10.39 -11.40
N HIS A 217 20.89 11.61 -11.55
CA HIS A 217 19.46 11.98 -11.41
C HIS A 217 18.81 11.60 -10.06
N GLU A 218 19.23 12.25 -8.96
CA GLU A 218 18.72 12.08 -7.59
C GLU A 218 17.18 11.99 -7.50
N ASN A 219 16.47 12.90 -8.17
CA ASN A 219 15.01 12.96 -8.08
C ASN A 219 14.29 11.82 -8.81
N TYR A 220 14.86 11.26 -9.88
CA TYR A 220 14.19 10.20 -10.66
C TYR A 220 14.34 8.85 -9.96
N ASN A 221 15.57 8.49 -9.60
CA ASN A 221 15.83 7.21 -8.92
C ASN A 221 15.15 7.14 -7.55
N TYR A 222 15.10 8.26 -6.83
CA TYR A 222 14.36 8.35 -5.56
C TYR A 222 12.85 8.11 -5.74
N LYS A 223 12.23 8.73 -6.74
CA LYS A 223 10.80 8.53 -7.06
C LYS A 223 10.51 7.09 -7.47
N VAL A 224 11.36 6.51 -8.32
CA VAL A 224 11.24 5.11 -8.77
C VAL A 224 11.31 4.15 -7.58
N MET A 225 12.24 4.37 -6.67
CA MET A 225 12.41 3.54 -5.49
C MET A 225 11.24 3.66 -4.51
N ILE A 226 10.79 4.87 -4.18
CA ILE A 226 9.60 5.07 -3.34
C ILE A 226 8.38 4.35 -3.94
N PHE A 227 8.22 4.48 -5.26
CA PHE A 227 7.10 3.87 -5.96
C PHE A 227 7.14 2.34 -5.87
N ARG A 228 8.31 1.71 -6.09
CA ARG A 228 8.48 0.26 -5.95
C ARG A 228 8.21 -0.21 -4.52
N SER A 229 8.79 0.44 -3.51
CA SER A 229 8.57 0.09 -2.09
C SER A 229 7.10 0.18 -1.72
N THR A 230 6.40 1.22 -2.17
CA THR A 230 4.96 1.40 -1.91
C THR A 230 4.12 0.28 -2.55
N ILE A 231 4.49 -0.19 -3.74
CA ILE A 231 3.80 -1.33 -4.38
C ILE A 231 4.06 -2.61 -3.60
N ILE A 232 5.31 -2.88 -3.19
CA ILE A 232 5.66 -4.05 -2.38
C ILE A 232 4.86 -4.07 -1.07
N GLU A 233 4.81 -2.95 -0.36
CA GLU A 233 4.03 -2.79 0.87
C GLU A 233 2.54 -3.06 0.63
N LYS A 234 1.97 -2.55 -0.47
CA LYS A 234 0.56 -2.82 -0.84
C LYS A 234 0.32 -4.28 -1.17
N ILE A 235 1.25 -4.97 -1.84
CA ILE A 235 1.15 -6.41 -2.11
C ILE A 235 1.18 -7.17 -0.78
N ALA A 236 2.13 -6.87 0.10
CA ALA A 236 2.25 -7.51 1.41
C ALA A 236 1.00 -7.29 2.28
N LEU A 237 0.47 -6.06 2.30
CA LEU A 237 -0.74 -5.71 3.03
C LEU A 237 -1.97 -6.47 2.51
N LYS A 238 -2.06 -6.69 1.19
CA LYS A 238 -3.23 -7.31 0.55
C LYS A 238 -3.13 -8.83 0.40
N ALA A 239 -1.94 -9.42 0.45
CA ALA A 239 -1.75 -10.86 0.30
C ALA A 239 -2.59 -11.69 1.31
N PRO A 240 -2.73 -11.30 2.59
CA PRO A 240 -3.61 -11.98 3.54
C PRO A 240 -5.09 -12.02 3.14
N LEU A 241 -5.56 -11.04 2.35
CA LEU A 241 -6.93 -11.07 1.81
C LEU A 241 -7.18 -12.28 0.91
N TYR A 242 -6.12 -12.86 0.35
CA TYR A 242 -6.15 -14.05 -0.50
C TYR A 242 -5.69 -15.29 0.26
N SER A 243 -5.58 -15.23 1.60
CA SER A 243 -4.96 -16.29 2.40
C SER A 243 -3.56 -16.67 1.92
N ILE A 244 -2.80 -15.72 1.36
CA ILE A 244 -1.41 -15.90 0.94
C ILE A 244 -0.50 -15.27 1.99
N ARG A 245 0.53 -16.00 2.41
CA ARG A 245 1.56 -15.47 3.32
C ARG A 245 2.56 -14.63 2.54
N ALA A 246 2.89 -13.43 3.03
CA ALA A 246 3.98 -12.63 2.47
C ALA A 246 5.28 -12.92 3.25
N GLY A 247 6.35 -13.23 2.53
CA GLY A 247 7.71 -13.35 3.04
C GLY A 247 8.64 -12.34 2.36
N TYR A 248 9.76 -12.02 2.99
CA TYR A 248 10.73 -11.05 2.46
C TYR A 248 12.09 -11.70 2.21
N VAL A 249 12.74 -11.28 1.12
CA VAL A 249 14.10 -11.72 0.76
C VAL A 249 15.03 -10.53 0.59
N ASN A 250 16.33 -10.76 0.76
CA ASN A 250 17.34 -9.75 0.47
C ASN A 250 17.50 -9.59 -1.06
N PRO A 251 17.39 -8.37 -1.61
CA PRO A 251 17.54 -8.13 -3.06
C PRO A 251 18.97 -8.41 -3.59
N ARG A 252 19.98 -8.54 -2.72
CA ARG A 252 21.36 -8.74 -3.17
C ARG A 252 21.51 -10.02 -3.99
N GLY A 253 21.95 -9.90 -5.24
CA GLY A 253 22.17 -11.01 -6.17
C GLY A 253 20.88 -11.58 -6.77
N THR A 254 19.76 -10.84 -6.78
CA THR A 254 18.56 -11.18 -7.58
C THR A 254 18.65 -10.64 -9.01
N THR A 255 19.69 -9.84 -9.30
CA THR A 255 19.94 -9.21 -10.60
C THR A 255 21.42 -9.31 -10.97
N ASN A 256 21.70 -9.58 -12.25
CA ASN A 256 23.04 -9.59 -12.85
C ASN A 256 24.05 -10.56 -12.17
N SER A 257 23.61 -11.74 -11.74
CA SER A 257 24.49 -12.81 -11.22
C SER A 257 24.64 -13.95 -12.24
N LYS A 258 25.59 -14.87 -12.01
CA LYS A 258 25.73 -16.06 -12.87
C LYS A 258 24.47 -16.91 -12.85
N GLU A 259 23.85 -17.06 -11.68
CA GLU A 259 22.60 -17.78 -11.52
C GLU A 259 21.45 -17.11 -12.30
N HIS A 260 21.48 -15.77 -12.43
CA HIS A 260 20.52 -15.03 -13.25
C HIS A 260 20.67 -15.35 -14.74
N GLU A 261 21.89 -15.33 -15.28
CA GLU A 261 22.13 -15.70 -16.68
C GLU A 261 21.78 -17.16 -16.97
N GLU A 262 22.12 -18.07 -16.05
CA GLU A 262 21.81 -19.49 -16.18
C GLU A 262 20.31 -19.75 -16.16
N ALA A 263 19.57 -19.12 -15.23
CA ALA A 263 18.12 -19.22 -15.17
C ALA A 263 17.43 -18.66 -16.43
N MET A 264 17.91 -17.51 -16.94
CA MET A 264 17.45 -16.96 -18.23
C MET A 264 17.62 -17.96 -19.37
N ARG A 265 18.80 -18.59 -19.48
CA ARG A 265 19.07 -19.56 -20.56
C ARG A 265 18.25 -20.83 -20.40
N ARG A 266 18.16 -21.37 -19.17
CA ARG A 266 17.46 -22.63 -18.87
C ARG A 266 15.96 -22.54 -19.14
N TYR A 267 15.32 -21.46 -18.71
CA TYR A 267 13.87 -21.30 -18.78
C TYR A 267 13.41 -20.32 -19.87
N ARG A 268 14.33 -19.74 -20.64
CA ARG A 268 14.07 -18.73 -21.69
C ARG A 268 13.25 -17.53 -21.18
N LEU A 269 13.48 -17.15 -19.93
CA LEU A 269 12.78 -16.06 -19.27
C LEU A 269 13.39 -14.71 -19.66
N ASP A 270 12.56 -13.66 -19.67
CA ASP A 270 13.08 -12.30 -19.71
C ASP A 270 13.77 -11.95 -18.39
N ARG A 271 14.53 -10.85 -18.40
CA ARG A 271 15.34 -10.40 -17.27
C ARG A 271 14.54 -10.25 -15.98
N HIS A 272 13.32 -9.70 -16.06
CA HIS A 272 12.51 -9.37 -14.90
C HIS A 272 11.76 -10.58 -14.35
N THR A 273 11.25 -11.45 -15.23
CA THR A 273 10.70 -12.73 -14.79
C THR A 273 11.77 -13.61 -14.15
N THR A 274 13.02 -13.54 -14.65
CA THR A 274 14.15 -14.21 -14.00
C THR A 274 14.42 -13.66 -12.61
N SER A 275 14.37 -12.33 -12.43
CA SER A 275 14.49 -11.73 -11.09
C SER A 275 13.41 -12.24 -10.14
N ALA A 276 12.15 -12.32 -10.59
CA ALA A 276 11.04 -12.87 -9.84
C ALA A 276 11.28 -14.35 -9.45
N TYR A 277 11.81 -15.16 -10.38
CA TYR A 277 12.18 -16.56 -10.13
C TYR A 277 13.28 -16.67 -9.05
N LEU A 278 14.34 -15.87 -9.14
CA LEU A 278 15.41 -15.89 -8.12
C LEU A 278 14.91 -15.42 -6.75
N ILE A 279 13.97 -14.48 -6.70
CA ILE A 279 13.29 -14.06 -5.46
C ILE A 279 12.55 -15.25 -4.84
N ALA A 280 11.84 -16.03 -5.65
CA ALA A 280 11.13 -17.23 -5.19
C ALA A 280 12.10 -18.27 -4.59
N LEU A 281 13.20 -18.58 -5.31
CA LEU A 281 14.23 -19.53 -4.86
C LEU A 281 14.91 -19.11 -3.56
N LYS A 282 15.21 -17.81 -3.42
CA LYS A 282 15.80 -17.28 -2.19
C LYS A 282 14.84 -17.38 -1.02
N GLY A 283 13.56 -17.14 -1.25
CA GLY A 283 12.53 -17.28 -0.23
C GLY A 283 12.41 -18.72 0.25
N LEU A 284 12.41 -19.66 -0.69
CA LEU A 284 12.35 -21.09 -0.42
C LEU A 284 13.53 -21.57 0.44
N THR A 285 14.76 -21.17 0.09
CA THR A 285 15.97 -21.55 0.83
C THR A 285 16.03 -20.95 2.24
N HIS A 286 15.42 -19.78 2.49
CA HIS A 286 15.36 -19.18 3.82
C HIS A 286 14.29 -19.79 4.72
N GLN A 287 13.25 -20.44 4.17
CA GLN A 287 12.23 -21.15 4.96
C GLN A 287 12.67 -22.54 5.43
N GLN A 288 13.75 -23.09 4.86
CA GLN A 288 14.29 -24.41 5.20
C GLN A 288 15.34 -24.37 6.33
N LYS A 289 15.60 -23.21 6.93
CA LYS A 289 16.46 -23.02 8.11
C LYS A 289 15.63 -22.61 9.31
#